data_AF-J2G1R9-F1
#
_entry.id   AF-J2G1R9-F1
#
_cell.length_a   1.000
_cell.length_b   1.000
_cell.length_c   1.000
_cell.angle_alpha   90.00
_cell.angle_beta   90.00
_cell.angle_gamma   90.00
#
_symmetry.space_group_name_H-M   'P 1'
#
loop_
_entity.id
_entity.type
_entity.pdbx_description
1 polymer ?
#
loop_
_entity_poly.entity_id
_entity_poly.type
_entity_poly.pdbx_seq_one_letter_code
_entity_poly.pdbx_strand_id
1 'polypeptide(L)'
;MSGYAVPLSRRALMGVLTAVPLMPVQALVRSPVIDRFMVQGRPQDTASVYKRVNIMRALDKLGGVRRMRCREPFRGTPGWATYVGLARGGVKFCFTLTARPIQTTIADIRAFLRAAPGSIWAIEYPNEPDLNPVTYKGVTDRRLGFRTGNSPALLAFIRDAHAAIKADPVLSAIPLIASNDFMQAEQAPYSDFGNSHIYPTAQARVTARIAAFRSKIAKGRHKQGVITEWGRTTGGGQSNFTAPPVTISEQARLLASDVREALASPYVHTICIYELFAWKGPGEMDNFGLFNNDLSPRPAVAAIRSVLMG
;
A
#
# COMPACT_ATOMS: atom_id res chain seq x y z
N MET A 1 -77.48 -36.71 -23.51
CA MET A 1 -77.66 -37.81 -22.54
C MET A 1 -76.59 -37.65 -21.46
N SER A 2 -77.05 -37.49 -20.21
CA SER A 2 -76.40 -37.71 -18.89
C SER A 2 -74.86 -37.68 -18.81
N GLY A 3 -74.18 -36.95 -17.93
CA GLY A 3 -74.57 -36.24 -16.70
C GLY A 3 -73.37 -36.17 -15.74
N TYR A 4 -73.36 -35.16 -14.86
CA TYR A 4 -72.55 -35.01 -13.62
C TYR A 4 -71.00 -34.92 -13.77
N ALA A 5 -70.22 -34.14 -13.01
CA ALA A 5 -70.44 -33.33 -11.82
C ALA A 5 -69.21 -32.43 -11.53
N VAL A 6 -69.50 -31.24 -10.95
CA VAL A 6 -68.82 -30.52 -9.85
C VAL A 6 -67.39 -29.96 -10.03
N PRO A 7 -67.16 -28.67 -9.68
CA PRO A 7 -65.88 -27.98 -9.84
C PRO A 7 -64.96 -28.19 -8.63
N LEU A 8 -63.66 -28.40 -8.87
CA LEU A 8 -62.66 -28.44 -7.81
C LEU A 8 -61.90 -27.12 -7.71
N SER A 9 -62.12 -26.46 -6.57
CA SER A 9 -61.54 -25.20 -6.15
C SER A 9 -60.08 -25.33 -5.72
N ARG A 10 -59.36 -24.21 -5.90
CA ARG A 10 -58.05 -23.85 -5.34
C ARG A 10 -57.84 -24.34 -3.89
N ARG A 11 -57.07 -25.42 -3.69
CA ARG A 11 -56.17 -25.67 -2.54
C ARG A 11 -55.65 -27.11 -2.59
N ALA A 12 -54.50 -27.30 -3.22
CA ALA A 12 -53.53 -28.36 -2.93
C ALA A 12 -52.35 -28.23 -3.90
N LEU A 13 -51.40 -27.34 -3.59
CA LEU A 13 -50.05 -27.42 -4.17
C LEU A 13 -49.06 -27.04 -3.06
N MET A 14 -48.70 -28.03 -2.26
CA MET A 14 -47.62 -27.99 -1.27
C MET A 14 -46.74 -29.21 -1.55
N GLY A 15 -45.44 -28.97 -1.71
CA GLY A 15 -44.41 -29.95 -2.06
C GLY A 15 -43.94 -29.73 -3.51
N VAL A 16 -42.70 -29.38 -3.82
CA VAL A 16 -41.43 -29.61 -3.13
C VAL A 16 -40.50 -28.43 -3.48
N LEU A 17 -40.11 -27.63 -2.48
CA LEU A 17 -38.92 -26.78 -2.59
C LEU A 17 -37.73 -27.71 -2.35
N THR A 18 -37.03 -28.08 -3.41
CA THR A 18 -35.69 -28.66 -3.32
C THR A 18 -34.80 -27.65 -2.61
N ALA A 19 -34.51 -27.92 -1.34
CA ALA A 19 -33.47 -27.24 -0.60
C ALA A 19 -32.14 -27.53 -1.30
N VAL A 20 -31.68 -26.59 -2.13
CA VAL A 20 -30.29 -26.57 -2.57
C VAL A 20 -29.48 -26.32 -1.29
N PRO A 21 -28.60 -27.23 -0.87
CA PRO A 21 -27.74 -26.96 0.27
C PRO A 21 -26.92 -25.72 -0.08
N LEU A 22 -27.12 -24.65 0.69
CA LEU A 22 -26.21 -23.52 0.73
C LEU A 22 -24.85 -24.09 1.13
N MET A 23 -24.00 -24.35 0.15
CA MET A 23 -22.60 -24.62 0.44
C MET A 23 -22.09 -23.42 1.22
N PRO A 24 -21.53 -23.61 2.43
CA PRO A 24 -20.86 -22.52 3.10
C PRO A 24 -19.78 -22.04 2.14
N VAL A 25 -19.82 -20.75 1.78
CA VAL A 25 -18.68 -20.10 1.18
C VAL A 25 -17.54 -20.35 2.16
N GLN A 26 -16.63 -21.25 1.82
CA GLN A 26 -15.39 -21.41 2.56
C GLN A 26 -14.74 -20.02 2.52
N ALA A 27 -14.86 -19.29 3.62
CA ALA A 27 -14.06 -18.11 3.84
C ALA A 27 -12.62 -18.60 3.69
N LEU A 28 -11.98 -18.21 2.58
CA LEU A 28 -10.55 -18.45 2.38
C LEU A 28 -9.88 -17.99 3.66
N VAL A 29 -9.30 -18.94 4.41
CA VAL A 29 -8.55 -18.63 5.62
C VAL A 29 -7.43 -17.71 5.19
N ARG A 30 -7.58 -16.43 5.51
CA ARG A 30 -6.65 -15.39 5.10
C ARG A 30 -5.36 -15.62 5.89
N SER A 31 -4.29 -15.98 5.20
CA SER A 31 -2.98 -16.14 5.83
C SER A 31 -2.60 -14.84 6.57
N PRO A 32 -2.18 -14.88 7.84
CA PRO A 32 -1.77 -13.67 8.57
C PRO A 32 -0.58 -12.97 7.90
N VAL A 33 0.14 -13.67 7.02
CA VAL A 33 1.25 -13.15 6.22
C VAL A 33 0.77 -12.10 5.21
N ILE A 34 -0.37 -12.32 4.55
CA ILE A 34 -0.89 -11.38 3.53
C ILE A 34 -1.22 -10.01 4.13
N ASP A 35 -1.57 -9.98 5.41
CA ASP A 35 -1.85 -8.72 6.10
C ASP A 35 -0.59 -7.92 6.35
N ARG A 36 0.60 -8.53 6.34
CA ARG A 36 1.88 -7.81 6.42
C ARG A 36 2.40 -7.34 5.06
N PHE A 37 1.63 -7.54 3.99
CA PHE A 37 1.99 -7.15 2.63
C PHE A 37 1.13 -5.98 2.13
N MET A 38 1.81 -4.99 1.55
CA MET A 38 1.21 -3.86 0.84
C MET A 38 1.76 -3.77 -0.57
N VAL A 39 1.05 -3.03 -1.41
CA VAL A 39 1.55 -2.64 -2.72
C VAL A 39 1.47 -1.12 -2.86
N GLN A 40 2.46 -0.51 -3.50
CA GLN A 40 2.39 0.89 -3.87
C GLN A 40 1.32 1.06 -4.95
N GLY A 41 0.36 1.93 -4.69
CA GLY A 41 -0.63 2.36 -5.66
C GLY A 41 -0.51 3.85 -5.95
N ARG A 42 -1.21 4.27 -7.00
CA ARG A 42 -1.37 5.69 -7.34
C ARG A 42 -2.81 6.09 -7.57
N PRO A 43 -3.74 5.96 -6.58
CA PRO A 43 -5.13 6.34 -6.78
C PRO A 43 -5.30 7.79 -7.25
N GLN A 44 -4.39 8.68 -6.84
CA GLN A 44 -4.36 10.07 -7.30
C GLN A 44 -4.11 10.23 -8.81
N ASP A 45 -3.41 9.28 -9.43
CA ASP A 45 -3.04 9.31 -10.85
C ASP A 45 -3.99 8.42 -11.69
N THR A 46 -5.18 8.10 -11.15
CA THR A 46 -6.17 7.19 -11.77
C THR A 46 -7.53 7.84 -12.01
N ALA A 47 -7.55 9.00 -12.67
CA ALA A 47 -8.80 9.58 -13.18
C ALA A 47 -9.57 8.61 -14.11
N SER A 48 -8.85 7.63 -14.68
CA SER A 48 -9.40 6.56 -15.52
C SER A 48 -10.46 5.71 -14.80
N VAL A 49 -11.67 5.66 -15.38
CA VAL A 49 -12.74 4.72 -15.00
C VAL A 49 -12.24 3.28 -15.06
N TYR A 50 -11.44 2.93 -16.08
CA TYR A 50 -10.90 1.58 -16.26
C TYR A 50 -10.05 1.12 -15.08
N LYS A 51 -9.14 1.98 -14.59
CA LYS A 51 -8.28 1.63 -13.45
C LYS A 51 -9.12 1.50 -12.17
N ARG A 52 -10.12 2.37 -11.96
CA ARG A 52 -11.06 2.27 -10.82
C ARG A 52 -11.77 0.92 -10.75
N VAL A 53 -12.22 0.38 -11.89
CA VAL A 53 -12.98 -0.89 -11.90
C VAL A 53 -12.08 -2.13 -11.88
N ASN A 54 -10.81 -2.02 -12.26
CA ASN A 54 -9.93 -3.19 -12.41
C ASN A 54 -8.84 -3.32 -11.32
N ILE A 55 -8.52 -2.27 -10.55
CA ILE A 55 -7.52 -2.39 -9.46
C ILE A 55 -7.92 -3.47 -8.44
N MET A 56 -9.20 -3.53 -8.05
CA MET A 56 -9.66 -4.58 -7.11
C MET A 56 -9.43 -5.98 -7.67
N ARG A 57 -9.71 -6.21 -8.95
CA ARG A 57 -9.46 -7.49 -9.62
C ARG A 57 -7.97 -7.82 -9.69
N ALA A 58 -7.10 -6.82 -9.87
CA ALA A 58 -5.66 -7.01 -9.81
C ALA A 58 -5.22 -7.42 -8.39
N LEU A 59 -5.74 -6.75 -7.36
CA LEU A 59 -5.48 -7.12 -5.96
C LEU A 59 -5.96 -8.54 -5.63
N ASP A 60 -7.09 -8.98 -6.19
CA ASP A 60 -7.60 -10.35 -6.05
C ASP A 60 -6.66 -11.37 -6.71
N LYS A 61 -6.14 -11.07 -7.90
CA LYS A 61 -5.11 -11.89 -8.57
C LYS A 61 -3.82 -11.97 -7.75
N LEU A 62 -3.49 -10.94 -6.97
CA LEU A 62 -2.39 -10.92 -6.01
C LEU A 62 -2.77 -11.58 -4.66
N GLY A 63 -3.68 -12.55 -4.66
CA GLY A 63 -4.08 -13.29 -3.45
C GLY A 63 -5.05 -12.55 -2.53
N GLY A 64 -5.62 -11.42 -2.97
CA GLY A 64 -6.55 -10.65 -2.15
C GLY A 64 -5.84 -9.65 -1.23
N VAL A 65 -4.69 -9.12 -1.64
CA VAL A 65 -4.00 -8.02 -0.92
C VAL A 65 -4.98 -6.86 -0.74
N ARG A 66 -4.99 -6.29 0.47
CA ARG A 66 -5.88 -5.16 0.84
C ARG A 66 -5.16 -4.04 1.56
N ARG A 67 -3.83 -4.00 1.53
CA ARG A 67 -3.09 -2.82 1.99
C ARG A 67 -2.41 -2.15 0.82
N MET A 68 -2.55 -0.83 0.77
CA MET A 68 -1.99 -0.02 -0.30
C MET A 68 -1.27 1.19 0.27
N ARG A 69 -0.02 1.39 -0.11
CA ARG A 69 0.68 2.65 0.15
C ARG A 69 0.42 3.60 -1.00
N CYS A 70 0.11 4.85 -0.67
CA CYS A 70 -0.01 5.93 -1.64
C CYS A 70 0.09 7.28 -0.96
N ARG A 71 0.16 8.34 -1.77
CA ARG A 71 -0.02 9.71 -1.29
C ARG A 71 -1.39 9.86 -0.63
N GLU A 72 -1.45 10.69 0.40
CA GLU A 72 -2.69 11.07 1.08
C GLU A 72 -3.77 11.62 0.11
N PRO A 73 -5.07 11.42 0.39
CA PRO A 73 -6.14 11.83 -0.50
C PRO A 73 -6.36 13.34 -0.42
N PHE A 74 -6.50 13.98 -1.59
CA PHE A 74 -6.86 15.40 -1.68
C PHE A 74 -8.33 15.52 -2.07
N ARG A 75 -9.14 16.15 -1.21
CA ARG A 75 -10.56 16.29 -1.46
C ARG A 75 -10.82 17.13 -2.70
N GLY A 76 -11.78 16.70 -3.52
CA GLY A 76 -12.15 17.40 -4.76
C GLY A 76 -11.24 17.11 -5.96
N THR A 77 -10.21 16.29 -5.81
CA THR A 77 -9.39 15.86 -6.96
C THR A 77 -10.01 14.67 -7.71
N PRO A 78 -9.67 14.46 -9.00
CA PRO A 78 -10.16 13.31 -9.76
C PRO A 78 -9.89 11.95 -9.10
N GLY A 79 -8.79 11.84 -8.34
CA GLY A 79 -8.43 10.61 -7.63
C GLY A 79 -9.36 10.27 -6.45
N TRP A 80 -10.10 11.24 -5.90
CA TRP A 80 -10.93 11.06 -4.69
C TRP A 80 -11.90 9.87 -4.81
N ALA A 81 -12.57 9.74 -5.95
CA ALA A 81 -13.50 8.64 -6.21
C ALA A 81 -12.79 7.28 -6.22
N THR A 82 -11.54 7.21 -6.70
CA THR A 82 -10.73 5.99 -6.68
C THR A 82 -10.39 5.62 -5.24
N TYR A 83 -9.92 6.56 -4.42
CA TYR A 83 -9.64 6.30 -3.00
C TYR A 83 -10.86 5.72 -2.29
N VAL A 84 -12.02 6.39 -2.40
CA VAL A 84 -13.26 5.97 -1.73
C VAL A 84 -13.76 4.62 -2.26
N GLY A 85 -13.70 4.40 -3.58
CA GLY A 85 -14.11 3.13 -4.19
C GLY A 85 -13.28 1.94 -3.71
N LEU A 86 -11.94 2.09 -3.70
CA LEU A 86 -11.03 1.07 -3.18
C LEU A 86 -11.22 0.83 -1.68
N ALA A 87 -11.40 1.89 -0.91
CA ALA A 87 -11.67 1.81 0.53
C ALA A 87 -12.94 1.01 0.83
N ARG A 88 -14.02 1.26 0.10
CA ARG A 88 -15.28 0.51 0.20
C ARG A 88 -15.13 -0.94 -0.27
N GLY A 89 -14.20 -1.21 -1.18
CA GLY A 89 -13.77 -2.57 -1.56
C GLY A 89 -12.91 -3.27 -0.50
N GLY A 90 -12.66 -2.63 0.64
CA GLY A 90 -11.91 -3.20 1.76
C GLY A 90 -10.41 -2.91 1.74
N VAL A 91 -9.93 -2.02 0.86
CA VAL A 91 -8.52 -1.58 0.90
C VAL A 91 -8.31 -0.66 2.10
N LYS A 92 -7.24 -0.94 2.86
CA LYS A 92 -6.71 -0.09 3.91
C LYS A 92 -5.45 0.62 3.43
N PHE A 93 -5.35 1.91 3.68
CA PHE A 93 -4.29 2.75 3.14
C PHE A 93 -3.17 3.06 4.13
N CYS A 94 -1.94 3.05 3.65
CA CYS A 94 -0.83 3.81 4.22
C CYS A 94 -0.74 5.13 3.45
N PHE A 95 -1.05 6.26 4.10
CA PHE A 95 -0.97 7.57 3.46
C PHE A 95 0.34 8.28 3.75
N THR A 96 1.12 8.55 2.72
CA THR A 96 2.32 9.40 2.80
C THR A 96 1.91 10.87 2.74
N LEU A 97 2.32 11.65 3.75
CA LEU A 97 2.02 13.08 3.86
C LEU A 97 2.88 13.90 2.89
N THR A 98 2.31 14.93 2.25
CA THR A 98 3.06 15.77 1.28
C THR A 98 3.53 17.12 1.84
N ALA A 99 3.60 17.26 3.17
CA ALA A 99 3.96 18.51 3.84
C ALA A 99 3.10 19.75 3.46
N ARG A 100 1.87 19.52 2.99
CA ARG A 100 0.88 20.59 2.77
C ARG A 100 0.35 21.12 4.11
N PRO A 101 -0.44 22.21 4.14
CA PRO A 101 -0.98 22.74 5.40
C PRO A 101 -1.68 21.66 6.22
N ILE A 102 -1.21 21.47 7.46
CA ILE A 102 -1.61 20.35 8.34
C ILE A 102 -3.13 20.29 8.52
N GLN A 103 -3.79 21.43 8.72
CA GLN A 103 -5.23 21.48 8.91
C GLN A 103 -6.00 21.00 7.67
N THR A 104 -5.50 21.30 6.47
CA THR A 104 -6.09 20.80 5.21
C THR A 104 -5.89 19.28 5.10
N THR A 105 -4.72 18.77 5.48
CA THR A 105 -4.46 17.32 5.58
C THR A 105 -5.44 16.63 6.50
N ILE A 106 -5.61 17.12 7.72
CA ILE A 106 -6.53 16.56 8.71
C ILE A 106 -7.97 16.58 8.19
N ALA A 107 -8.41 17.72 7.62
CA ALA A 107 -9.76 17.86 7.08
C ALA A 107 -10.08 16.85 5.95
N ASP A 108 -9.13 16.64 5.04
CA ASP A 108 -9.29 15.69 3.93
C ASP A 108 -9.27 14.24 4.40
N ILE A 109 -8.35 13.88 5.30
CA ILE A 109 -8.30 12.53 5.89
C ILE A 109 -9.60 12.25 6.67
N ARG A 110 -10.13 13.23 7.41
CA ARG A 110 -11.42 13.13 8.11
C ARG A 110 -12.58 12.96 7.12
N ALA A 111 -12.59 13.71 6.03
CA ALA A 111 -13.59 13.55 4.98
C ALA A 111 -13.53 12.16 4.32
N PHE A 112 -12.33 11.64 4.12
CA PHE A 112 -12.13 10.29 3.58
C PHE A 112 -12.63 9.22 4.55
N LEU A 113 -12.29 9.31 5.83
CA LEU A 113 -12.78 8.38 6.86
C LEU A 113 -14.30 8.46 7.07
N ARG A 114 -14.94 9.61 6.86
CA ARG A 114 -16.42 9.69 6.83
C ARG A 114 -17.00 8.91 5.64
N ALA A 115 -16.34 8.93 4.49
CA ALA A 115 -16.80 8.23 3.29
C ALA A 115 -16.51 6.72 3.31
N ALA A 116 -15.47 6.32 4.05
CA ALA A 116 -15.06 4.93 4.25
C ALA A 116 -14.37 4.75 5.62
N PRO A 117 -15.14 4.54 6.71
CA PRO A 117 -14.58 4.35 8.04
C PRO A 117 -13.62 3.15 8.13
N GLY A 118 -12.56 3.27 8.94
CA GLY A 118 -11.60 2.18 9.18
C GLY A 118 -10.71 1.79 8.00
N SER A 119 -10.68 2.63 6.96
CA SER A 119 -9.94 2.38 5.72
C SER A 119 -8.49 2.93 5.72
N ILE A 120 -8.00 3.40 6.85
CA ILE A 120 -6.60 3.82 7.01
C ILE A 120 -5.91 2.82 7.94
N TRP A 121 -4.81 2.25 7.46
CA TRP A 121 -3.93 1.41 8.26
C TRP A 121 -2.85 2.22 8.97
N ALA A 122 -2.22 3.19 8.29
CA ALA A 122 -1.18 4.02 8.86
C ALA A 122 -1.05 5.37 8.11
N ILE A 123 -0.36 6.31 8.73
CA ILE A 123 0.07 7.57 8.13
C ILE A 123 1.61 7.61 8.17
N GLU A 124 2.24 7.81 7.03
CA GLU A 124 3.68 7.96 6.88
C GLU A 124 4.05 9.43 6.71
N TYR A 125 5.04 9.90 7.44
CA TYR A 125 5.61 11.23 7.25
C TYR A 125 6.26 11.40 5.87
N PRO A 126 6.65 12.63 5.46
CA PRO A 126 7.08 12.91 4.08
C PRO A 126 8.12 11.95 3.51
N ASN A 127 7.95 11.61 2.22
CA ASN A 127 8.76 10.63 1.50
C ASN A 127 10.13 11.16 1.08
N GLU A 128 11.19 10.39 1.35
CA GLU A 128 12.57 10.63 0.90
C GLU A 128 12.95 12.12 1.03
N PRO A 129 12.91 12.72 2.23
CA PRO A 129 13.12 14.15 2.41
C PRO A 129 14.54 14.61 2.01
N ASP A 130 15.49 13.67 1.93
CA ASP A 130 16.82 13.89 1.39
C ASP A 130 16.82 14.14 -0.14
N LEU A 131 15.81 13.61 -0.86
CA LEU A 131 15.57 13.85 -2.29
C LEU A 131 14.48 14.90 -2.53
N ASN A 132 13.53 15.01 -1.62
CA ASN A 132 12.34 15.86 -1.69
C ASN A 132 12.30 16.79 -0.47
N PRO A 133 13.09 17.88 -0.46
CA PRO A 133 13.19 18.74 0.72
C PRO A 133 11.84 19.32 1.12
N VAL A 134 11.61 19.38 2.43
CA VAL A 134 10.39 19.93 3.01
C VAL A 134 10.53 21.44 3.20
N THR A 135 9.49 22.17 2.83
CA THR A 135 9.31 23.59 3.18
C THR A 135 8.21 23.72 4.24
N TYR A 136 8.53 24.30 5.38
CA TYR A 136 7.58 24.49 6.48
C TYR A 136 7.91 25.75 7.29
N LYS A 137 6.87 26.56 7.59
CA LYS A 137 6.98 27.82 8.34
C LYS A 137 8.11 28.76 7.85
N GLY A 138 8.25 28.87 6.53
CA GLY A 138 9.26 29.73 5.90
C GLY A 138 10.67 29.17 5.85
N VAL A 139 10.91 27.97 6.40
CA VAL A 139 12.20 27.26 6.31
C VAL A 139 12.09 26.17 5.24
N THR A 140 13.11 26.06 4.39
CA THR A 140 13.23 24.99 3.39
C THR A 140 14.48 24.18 3.67
N ASP A 141 14.32 22.86 3.81
CA ASP A 141 15.44 21.94 4.00
C ASP A 141 16.31 21.87 2.73
N ARG A 142 17.57 21.47 2.89
CA ARG A 142 18.48 21.24 1.77
C ARG A 142 18.24 19.86 1.16
N ARG A 143 18.37 19.73 -0.16
CA ARG A 143 18.49 18.42 -0.83
C ARG A 143 19.84 17.77 -0.49
N LEU A 144 19.80 16.57 0.07
CA LEU A 144 20.97 15.88 0.61
C LEU A 144 21.45 14.73 -0.28
N GLY A 145 20.60 14.18 -1.16
CA GLY A 145 20.97 13.17 -2.14
C GLY A 145 21.42 11.86 -1.49
N PHE A 146 20.50 11.16 -0.82
CA PHE A 146 20.73 9.90 -0.11
C PHE A 146 21.63 9.99 1.13
N ARG A 147 21.66 11.16 1.77
CA ARG A 147 22.42 11.40 3.00
C ARG A 147 21.49 11.89 4.09
N THR A 148 21.74 11.44 5.33
CA THR A 148 21.14 12.03 6.53
C THR A 148 21.83 13.35 6.85
N GLY A 149 21.09 14.35 7.31
CA GLY A 149 21.64 15.68 7.61
C GLY A 149 20.68 16.51 8.46
N ASN A 150 20.96 17.80 8.67
CA ASN A 150 20.02 18.65 9.40
C ASN A 150 18.80 18.96 8.51
N SER A 151 17.59 18.65 8.99
CA SER A 151 16.31 18.92 8.32
C SER A 151 15.31 19.56 9.29
N PRO A 152 15.54 20.82 9.70
CA PRO A 152 14.71 21.49 10.69
C PRO A 152 13.26 21.71 10.23
N ALA A 153 13.01 21.94 8.93
CA ALA A 153 11.66 22.13 8.42
C ALA A 153 10.85 20.82 8.50
N LEU A 154 11.45 19.69 8.09
CA LEU A 154 10.87 18.37 8.26
C LEU A 154 10.54 18.07 9.72
N LEU A 155 11.50 18.22 10.65
CA LEU A 155 11.28 17.90 12.06
C LEU A 155 10.21 18.81 12.69
N ALA A 156 10.18 20.10 12.34
CA ALA A 156 9.13 21.00 12.78
C ALA A 156 7.76 20.61 12.22
N PHE A 157 7.68 20.20 10.95
CA PHE A 157 6.47 19.69 10.34
C PHE A 157 5.99 18.41 11.05
N ILE A 158 6.88 17.43 11.26
CA ILE A 158 6.57 16.15 11.92
C ILE A 158 6.00 16.39 13.32
N ARG A 159 6.65 17.24 14.14
CA ARG A 159 6.19 17.54 15.49
C ARG A 159 4.79 18.16 15.49
N ASP A 160 4.55 19.14 14.62
CA ASP A 160 3.28 19.85 14.58
C ASP A 160 2.16 18.98 13.97
N ALA A 161 2.49 18.17 12.96
CA ALA A 161 1.57 17.20 12.35
C ALA A 161 1.21 16.09 13.35
N HIS A 162 2.19 15.55 14.08
CA HIS A 162 1.97 14.61 15.18
C HIS A 162 0.99 15.20 16.19
N ALA A 163 1.23 16.41 16.70
CA ALA A 163 0.37 17.05 17.68
C ALA A 163 -1.07 17.18 17.16
N ALA A 164 -1.26 17.63 15.91
CA ALA A 164 -2.57 17.74 15.30
C ALA A 164 -3.28 16.38 15.12
N ILE A 165 -2.55 15.34 14.68
CA ILE A 165 -3.10 13.99 14.53
C ILE A 165 -3.51 13.41 15.88
N LYS A 166 -2.67 13.52 16.91
CA LYS A 166 -2.96 12.99 18.25
C LYS A 166 -4.07 13.75 18.97
N ALA A 167 -4.29 15.03 18.63
CA ALA A 167 -5.41 15.81 19.14
C ALA A 167 -6.76 15.46 18.49
N ASP A 168 -6.77 14.90 17.27
CA ASP A 168 -8.01 14.48 16.61
C ASP A 168 -8.48 13.10 17.14
N PRO A 169 -9.69 12.98 17.71
CA PRO A 169 -10.15 11.74 18.36
C PRO A 169 -10.34 10.56 17.40
N VAL A 170 -10.43 10.80 16.08
CA VAL A 170 -10.54 9.75 15.08
C VAL A 170 -9.19 9.37 14.49
N LEU A 171 -8.23 10.31 14.43
CA LEU A 171 -6.90 10.03 13.87
C LEU A 171 -5.88 9.59 14.91
N SER A 172 -6.09 9.90 16.20
CA SER A 172 -5.13 9.65 17.28
C SER A 172 -4.76 8.18 17.46
N ALA A 173 -5.64 7.25 17.07
CA ALA A 173 -5.41 5.81 17.11
C ALA A 173 -4.73 5.25 15.85
N ILE A 174 -4.55 6.04 14.79
CA ILE A 174 -3.91 5.60 13.56
C ILE A 174 -2.39 5.54 13.76
N PRO A 175 -1.74 4.41 13.47
CA PRO A 175 -0.29 4.29 13.53
C PRO A 175 0.44 5.30 12.64
N LEU A 176 1.56 5.80 13.14
CA LEU A 176 2.43 6.76 12.49
C LEU A 176 3.76 6.11 12.09
N ILE A 177 4.19 6.33 10.86
CA ILE A 177 5.41 5.77 10.28
C ILE A 177 6.39 6.91 10.02
N ALA A 178 7.64 6.75 10.45
CA ALA A 178 8.72 7.70 10.19
C ALA A 178 8.92 7.97 8.69
N SER A 179 9.51 9.12 8.36
CA SER A 179 10.00 9.37 6.99
C SER A 179 11.07 8.35 6.61
N ASN A 180 10.93 7.74 5.42
CA ASN A 180 11.88 6.75 4.93
C ASN A 180 13.28 7.33 4.70
N ASP A 181 14.30 6.48 4.85
CA ASP A 181 15.73 6.73 4.59
C ASP A 181 16.39 7.90 5.32
N PHE A 182 15.59 8.60 6.11
CA PHE A 182 15.95 9.72 6.94
C PHE A 182 15.63 9.42 8.42
N MET A 183 15.97 8.21 8.86
CA MET A 183 15.67 7.65 10.18
C MET A 183 16.51 8.27 11.30
N GLN A 184 16.24 9.54 11.58
CA GLN A 184 16.79 10.28 12.70
C GLN A 184 16.13 9.87 14.01
N ALA A 185 16.92 9.77 15.08
CA ALA A 185 16.41 9.43 16.41
C ALA A 185 15.35 10.43 16.92
N GLU A 186 15.40 11.65 16.40
CA GLU A 186 14.51 12.77 16.65
C GLU A 186 13.08 12.53 16.14
N GLN A 187 12.87 11.61 15.19
CA GLN A 187 11.53 11.22 14.74
C GLN A 187 10.86 10.20 15.66
N ALA A 188 11.65 9.48 16.48
CA ALA A 188 11.16 8.38 17.30
C ALA A 188 10.00 8.76 18.25
N PRO A 189 9.99 9.95 18.89
CA PRO A 189 8.88 10.36 19.75
C PRO A 189 7.56 10.61 19.01
N TYR A 190 7.60 10.71 17.67
CA TYR A 190 6.47 11.10 16.84
C TYR A 190 5.96 9.98 15.93
N SER A 191 6.56 8.79 15.98
CA SER A 191 6.24 7.67 15.11
C SER A 191 6.28 6.34 15.86
N ASP A 192 5.37 5.44 15.50
CA ASP A 192 5.27 4.09 16.06
C ASP A 192 6.26 3.13 15.39
N PHE A 193 6.51 3.34 14.09
CA PHE A 193 7.39 2.49 13.28
C PHE A 193 8.49 3.28 12.58
N GLY A 194 9.67 2.67 12.52
CA GLY A 194 10.74 3.10 11.63
C GLY A 194 10.44 2.76 10.16
N ASN A 195 11.17 3.37 9.22
CA ASN A 195 10.92 3.27 7.79
C ASN A 195 12.19 3.38 6.93
N SER A 196 12.23 2.69 5.79
CA SER A 196 13.31 2.78 4.80
C SER A 196 12.84 2.21 3.46
N HIS A 197 13.40 2.73 2.36
CA HIS A 197 13.37 2.05 1.09
C HIS A 197 14.61 1.17 0.94
N ILE A 198 14.44 -0.03 0.38
CA ILE A 198 15.49 -1.06 0.39
C ILE A 198 15.86 -1.59 -1.00
N TYR A 199 15.94 -0.70 -1.99
CA TYR A 199 16.27 -1.05 -3.37
C TYR A 199 17.58 -1.88 -3.48
N PRO A 200 17.49 -3.17 -3.87
CA PRO A 200 18.66 -4.02 -4.09
C PRO A 200 19.26 -3.77 -5.47
N THR A 201 20.54 -4.08 -5.66
CA THR A 201 21.12 -4.13 -7.01
C THR A 201 20.54 -5.32 -7.78
N ALA A 202 20.61 -5.30 -9.12
CA ALA A 202 19.83 -6.17 -10.01
C ALA A 202 19.82 -7.66 -9.63
N GLN A 203 20.97 -8.27 -9.31
CA GLN A 203 21.06 -9.69 -8.95
C GLN A 203 21.32 -9.95 -7.47
N ALA A 204 21.53 -8.91 -6.66
CA ALA A 204 21.79 -9.09 -5.24
C ALA A 204 20.55 -9.58 -4.51
N ARG A 205 20.74 -10.47 -3.55
CA ARG A 205 19.71 -10.82 -2.57
C ARG A 205 19.41 -9.60 -1.70
N VAL A 206 18.16 -9.45 -1.28
CA VAL A 206 17.75 -8.35 -0.39
C VAL A 206 18.33 -8.46 1.04
N THR A 207 18.98 -9.58 1.39
CA THR A 207 19.55 -9.87 2.72
C THR A 207 20.36 -8.73 3.30
N ALA A 208 21.31 -8.20 2.52
CA ALA A 208 22.16 -7.10 2.97
C ALA A 208 21.34 -5.82 3.24
N ARG A 209 20.28 -5.58 2.45
CA ARG A 209 19.39 -4.43 2.63
C ARG A 209 18.47 -4.59 3.84
N ILE A 210 17.96 -5.79 4.09
CA ILE A 210 17.20 -6.14 5.29
C ILE A 210 18.07 -5.98 6.55
N ALA A 211 19.33 -6.44 6.52
CA ALA A 211 20.27 -6.23 7.61
C ALA A 211 20.56 -4.74 7.86
N ALA A 212 20.78 -3.96 6.80
CA ALA A 212 20.94 -2.51 6.90
C ALA A 212 19.68 -1.82 7.45
N PHE A 213 18.48 -2.32 7.09
CA PHE A 213 17.23 -1.83 7.64
C PHE A 213 17.13 -2.04 9.15
N ARG A 214 17.56 -3.19 9.67
CA ARG A 214 17.67 -3.43 11.13
C ARG A 214 18.52 -2.35 11.82
N SER A 215 19.68 -2.04 11.24
CA SER A 215 20.55 -0.98 11.77
C SER A 215 19.90 0.40 11.72
N LYS A 216 19.15 0.72 10.65
CA LYS A 216 18.39 1.97 10.56
C LYS A 216 17.30 2.04 11.63
N ILE A 217 16.52 0.97 11.84
CA ILE A 217 15.50 0.88 12.92
C ILE A 217 16.12 1.17 14.27
N ALA A 218 17.25 0.53 14.59
CA ALA A 218 17.94 0.75 15.86
C ALA A 218 18.43 2.21 16.01
N LYS A 219 19.02 2.80 14.96
CA LYS A 219 19.46 4.21 14.96
C LYS A 219 18.30 5.18 15.14
N GLY A 220 17.16 4.90 14.50
CA GLY A 220 15.92 5.64 14.66
C GLY A 220 15.20 5.35 15.99
N ARG A 221 15.78 4.54 16.89
CA ARG A 221 15.19 4.18 18.20
C ARG A 221 13.82 3.50 18.12
N HIS A 222 13.55 2.76 17.06
CA HIS A 222 12.35 1.94 16.92
C HIS A 222 12.61 0.47 17.27
N LYS A 223 11.56 -0.26 17.64
CA LYS A 223 11.63 -1.72 17.86
C LYS A 223 11.36 -2.51 16.58
N GLN A 224 10.46 -1.99 15.74
CA GLN A 224 10.09 -2.56 14.46
C GLN A 224 10.00 -1.45 13.42
N GLY A 225 10.03 -1.82 12.15
CA GLY A 225 9.85 -0.89 11.04
C GLY A 225 8.96 -1.44 9.93
N VAL A 226 8.43 -0.52 9.15
CA VAL A 226 7.72 -0.79 7.91
C VAL A 226 8.68 -0.50 6.76
N ILE A 227 8.80 -1.41 5.82
CA ILE A 227 9.56 -1.13 4.61
C ILE A 227 8.54 -0.65 3.56
N THR A 228 8.51 0.66 3.33
CA THR A 228 7.43 1.30 2.55
C THR A 228 7.66 1.31 1.05
N GLU A 229 8.86 0.95 0.58
CA GLU A 229 9.12 0.87 -0.85
C GLU A 229 10.35 0.01 -1.18
N TRP A 230 10.19 -0.88 -2.15
CA TRP A 230 11.25 -1.40 -3.00
C TRP A 230 10.65 -2.17 -4.17
N GLY A 231 11.47 -2.46 -5.18
CA GLY A 231 11.07 -3.33 -6.27
C GLY A 231 12.24 -3.80 -7.10
N ARG A 232 11.92 -4.41 -8.25
CA ARG A 232 12.87 -4.79 -9.28
C ARG A 232 12.32 -4.27 -10.61
N THR A 233 12.97 -3.28 -11.20
CA THR A 233 12.53 -2.73 -12.49
C THR A 233 12.93 -3.64 -13.64
N THR A 234 12.12 -3.64 -14.70
CA THR A 234 12.42 -4.35 -15.95
C THR A 234 12.70 -3.39 -17.10
N GLY A 235 12.88 -2.10 -16.81
CA GLY A 235 13.13 -1.04 -17.79
C GLY A 235 14.26 -0.09 -17.37
N GLY A 236 14.60 0.82 -18.26
CA GLY A 236 15.77 1.67 -18.15
C GLY A 236 17.06 0.94 -18.54
N GLY A 237 18.16 1.26 -17.87
CA GLY A 237 19.49 0.73 -18.18
C GLY A 237 20.38 0.62 -16.95
N GLN A 238 21.67 0.34 -17.16
CA GLN A 238 22.62 0.11 -16.05
C GLN A 238 22.82 1.34 -15.16
N SER A 239 22.54 2.55 -15.66
CA SER A 239 22.62 3.81 -14.93
C SER A 239 21.33 4.23 -14.25
N ASN A 240 20.40 3.29 -14.06
CA ASN A 240 19.18 3.51 -13.27
C ASN A 240 19.51 4.06 -11.87
N PHE A 241 18.61 4.88 -11.34
CA PHE A 241 18.78 5.59 -10.09
C PHE A 241 18.65 4.69 -8.87
N THR A 242 17.73 3.73 -8.91
CA THR A 242 17.45 2.82 -7.79
C THR A 242 18.08 1.44 -7.98
N ALA A 243 17.88 0.83 -9.15
CA ALA A 243 18.40 -0.50 -9.46
C ALA A 243 18.50 -0.73 -10.98
N PRO A 244 19.55 -1.42 -11.47
CA PRO A 244 19.61 -1.82 -12.87
C PRO A 244 18.45 -2.76 -13.23
N PRO A 245 18.02 -2.79 -14.51
CA PRO A 245 16.92 -3.62 -14.94
C PRO A 245 17.25 -5.11 -14.84
N VAL A 246 16.22 -5.90 -14.57
CA VAL A 246 16.22 -7.35 -14.67
C VAL A 246 15.21 -7.80 -15.73
N THR A 247 15.31 -9.04 -16.19
CA THR A 247 14.27 -9.63 -17.05
C THR A 247 12.96 -9.81 -16.30
N ILE A 248 11.83 -9.93 -17.01
CA ILE A 248 10.52 -10.23 -16.41
C ILE A 248 10.56 -11.52 -15.56
N SER A 249 11.29 -12.54 -16.01
CA SER A 249 11.43 -13.82 -15.28
C SER A 249 12.25 -13.64 -13.99
N GLU A 250 13.35 -12.90 -14.07
CA GLU A 250 14.17 -12.57 -12.89
C GLU A 250 13.39 -11.71 -11.89
N GLN A 251 12.61 -10.72 -12.35
CA GLN A 251 11.74 -9.92 -11.49
C GLN A 251 10.84 -10.84 -10.64
N ALA A 252 10.20 -11.83 -11.27
CA ALA A 252 9.32 -12.75 -10.56
C ALA A 252 10.06 -13.60 -9.51
N ARG A 253 11.19 -14.21 -9.89
CA ARG A 253 12.01 -15.03 -8.99
C ARG A 253 12.57 -14.22 -7.82
N LEU A 254 13.13 -13.05 -8.11
CA LEU A 254 13.77 -12.18 -7.12
C LEU A 254 12.74 -11.60 -6.16
N LEU A 255 11.62 -11.04 -6.65
CA LEU A 255 10.60 -10.49 -5.77
C LEU A 255 9.98 -11.55 -4.84
N ALA A 256 9.74 -12.78 -5.32
CA ALA A 256 9.28 -13.85 -4.45
C ALA A 256 10.29 -14.18 -3.34
N SER A 257 11.58 -14.24 -3.68
CA SER A 257 12.65 -14.43 -2.68
C SER A 257 12.72 -13.26 -1.71
N ASP A 258 12.65 -12.03 -2.21
CA ASP A 258 12.77 -10.81 -1.41
C ASP A 258 11.61 -10.69 -0.41
N VAL A 259 10.37 -10.95 -0.86
CA VAL A 259 9.16 -10.93 -0.03
C VAL A 259 9.25 -11.98 1.09
N ARG A 260 9.64 -13.21 0.76
CA ARG A 260 9.78 -14.29 1.75
C ARG A 260 10.77 -13.90 2.85
N GLU A 261 11.91 -13.36 2.44
CA GLU A 261 13.00 -13.01 3.37
C GLU A 261 12.63 -11.82 4.26
N ALA A 262 12.00 -10.78 3.68
CA ALA A 262 11.55 -9.63 4.45
C ALA A 262 10.46 -10.00 5.47
N LEU A 263 9.48 -10.84 5.09
CA LEU A 263 8.39 -11.25 5.98
C LEU A 263 8.84 -12.21 7.09
N ALA A 264 9.90 -12.99 6.86
CA ALA A 264 10.54 -13.83 7.87
C ALA A 264 11.34 -13.04 8.93
N SER A 265 11.64 -11.76 8.67
CA SER A 265 12.45 -10.94 9.57
C SER A 265 11.59 -10.35 10.71
N PRO A 266 11.90 -10.59 12.00
CA PRO A 266 11.02 -10.24 13.12
C PRO A 266 10.89 -8.74 13.42
N TYR A 267 11.87 -7.94 12.98
CA TYR A 267 11.87 -6.48 13.09
C TYR A 267 11.16 -5.78 11.92
N VAL A 268 10.78 -6.53 10.88
CA VAL A 268 9.97 -6.03 9.77
C VAL A 268 8.51 -6.23 10.14
N HIS A 269 7.75 -5.16 10.36
CA HIS A 269 6.33 -5.26 10.69
C HIS A 269 5.48 -5.49 9.42
N THR A 270 5.70 -4.69 8.39
CA THR A 270 4.93 -4.69 7.14
C THR A 270 5.83 -4.26 5.99
N ILE A 271 5.53 -4.74 4.79
CA ILE A 271 6.31 -4.48 3.59
C ILE A 271 5.46 -3.91 2.46
N CYS A 272 6.06 -3.18 1.53
CA CYS A 272 5.38 -2.59 0.40
C CYS A 272 6.20 -2.71 -0.88
N ILE A 273 5.63 -3.38 -1.89
CA ILE A 273 6.26 -3.52 -3.20
C ILE A 273 5.88 -2.35 -4.11
N TYR A 274 6.90 -1.71 -4.67
CA TYR A 274 6.82 -0.70 -5.71
C TYR A 274 6.91 -1.38 -7.10
N GLU A 275 5.88 -1.32 -7.94
CA GLU A 275 4.52 -0.80 -7.68
C GLU A 275 3.44 -1.68 -8.34
N LEU A 276 2.16 -1.37 -8.10
CA LEU A 276 1.05 -2.23 -8.54
C LEU A 276 1.09 -2.49 -10.05
N PHE A 277 1.30 -1.49 -10.89
CA PHE A 277 1.32 -1.68 -12.34
C PHE A 277 2.40 -0.83 -13.00
N ALA A 278 2.86 -1.31 -14.15
CA ALA A 278 3.83 -0.61 -14.98
C ALA A 278 3.15 0.53 -15.72
N TRP A 279 3.88 1.61 -15.95
CA TRP A 279 3.43 2.73 -16.76
C TRP A 279 3.86 2.53 -18.22
N LYS A 280 3.32 3.38 -19.10
CA LYS A 280 3.75 3.39 -20.50
C LYS A 280 5.08 4.11 -20.59
N GLY A 281 6.12 3.39 -20.96
CA GLY A 281 7.43 3.97 -21.23
C GLY A 281 8.55 2.93 -21.06
N PRO A 282 9.75 3.19 -21.61
CA PRO A 282 10.90 2.31 -21.44
C PRO A 282 11.68 2.59 -20.15
N GLY A 283 11.32 3.62 -19.38
CA GLY A 283 12.13 4.10 -18.25
C GLY A 283 12.12 3.16 -17.05
N GLU A 284 13.08 3.37 -16.15
CA GLU A 284 13.16 2.68 -14.85
C GLU A 284 11.84 2.76 -14.09
N MET A 285 11.36 3.99 -13.86
CA MET A 285 10.18 4.27 -13.05
C MET A 285 8.87 3.78 -13.69
N ASP A 286 8.90 3.50 -15.00
CA ASP A 286 7.74 2.97 -15.71
C ASP A 286 7.61 1.45 -15.55
N ASN A 287 8.68 0.75 -15.19
CA ASN A 287 8.78 -0.71 -15.37
C ASN A 287 8.94 -1.51 -14.07
N PHE A 288 8.50 -0.95 -12.94
CA PHE A 288 8.44 -1.63 -11.64
C PHE A 288 7.18 -2.48 -11.42
N GLY A 289 6.18 -2.34 -12.29
CA GLY A 289 4.87 -2.96 -12.12
C GLY A 289 4.86 -4.46 -11.86
N LEU A 290 4.02 -4.89 -10.92
CA LEU A 290 3.58 -6.30 -10.81
C LEU A 290 2.59 -6.67 -11.91
N PHE A 291 1.82 -5.69 -12.38
CA PHE A 291 0.92 -5.81 -13.52
C PHE A 291 1.43 -4.95 -14.67
N ASN A 292 1.02 -5.27 -15.90
CA ASN A 292 1.19 -4.36 -17.03
C ASN A 292 0.28 -3.13 -16.88
N ASN A 293 0.47 -2.10 -17.71
CA ASN A 293 -0.34 -0.87 -17.65
C ASN A 293 -1.85 -1.11 -17.86
N ASP A 294 -2.22 -2.19 -18.55
CA ASP A 294 -3.60 -2.63 -18.75
C ASP A 294 -4.15 -3.50 -17.61
N LEU A 295 -3.37 -3.70 -16.54
CA LEU A 295 -3.67 -4.57 -15.40
C LEU A 295 -3.73 -6.08 -15.72
N SER A 296 -3.16 -6.52 -16.84
CA SER A 296 -2.82 -7.93 -17.04
C SER A 296 -1.67 -8.33 -16.09
N PRO A 297 -1.75 -9.48 -15.41
CA PRO A 297 -0.74 -9.88 -14.43
C PRO A 297 0.59 -10.23 -15.12
N ARG A 298 1.71 -9.78 -14.55
CA ARG A 298 3.05 -10.30 -14.91
C ARG A 298 3.37 -11.55 -14.09
N PRO A 299 4.38 -12.36 -14.47
CA PRO A 299 4.77 -13.55 -13.72
C PRO A 299 5.06 -13.31 -12.22
N ALA A 300 5.50 -12.11 -11.85
CA ALA A 300 5.73 -11.73 -10.46
C ALA A 300 4.47 -11.83 -9.57
N VAL A 301 3.27 -11.64 -10.12
CA VAL A 301 2.00 -11.77 -9.37
C VAL A 301 1.83 -13.19 -8.84
N ALA A 302 2.02 -14.19 -9.70
CA ALA A 302 1.90 -15.59 -9.30
C ALA A 302 2.99 -15.98 -8.29
N ALA A 303 4.23 -15.52 -8.52
CA ALA A 303 5.38 -15.81 -7.66
C ALA A 303 5.25 -15.18 -6.26
N ILE A 304 4.75 -13.95 -6.15
CA ILE A 304 4.48 -13.31 -4.85
C ILE A 304 3.28 -13.98 -4.17
N ARG A 305 2.20 -14.25 -4.91
CA ARG A 305 1.01 -14.90 -4.36
C ARG A 305 1.34 -16.25 -3.71
N SER A 306 2.22 -17.05 -4.30
CA SER A 306 2.62 -18.34 -3.71
C SER A 306 3.35 -18.18 -2.38
N VAL A 307 4.06 -17.08 -2.17
CA VAL A 307 4.72 -16.75 -0.89
C VAL A 307 3.71 -16.24 0.15
N LEU A 308 2.69 -15.49 -0.27
CA LEU A 308 1.69 -14.93 0.65
C LEU A 308 0.64 -15.96 1.10
N MET A 309 0.40 -16.99 0.29
CA MET A 309 -0.66 -17.98 0.49
C MET A 309 -0.13 -19.38 0.88
N GLY A 310 1.17 -19.63 0.74
CA GLY A 310 1.82 -20.86 1.23
C GLY A 310 2.31 -20.68 2.66
#